data_AF-A0A2H0VPQ3-F1
#
_entry.id   AF-A0A2H0VPQ3-F1
#
_cell.length_a   1.000
_cell.length_b   1.000
_cell.length_c   1.000
_cell.angle_alpha   90.00
_cell.angle_beta   90.00
_cell.angle_gamma   90.00
#
_symmetry.space_group_name_H-M   'P 1'
#
loop_
_entity.id
_entity.type
_entity.pdbx_description
1 polymer ?
#
loop_
_entity_poly.entity_id
_entity_poly.type
_entity_poly.pdbx_seq_one_letter_code
_entity_poly.pdbx_strand_id
1 'polypeptide(L)'
;MNIETEITLSLQKKLRKRGFFFTSLGAFFLFFGATFLSVQTLEEWGIWFFLSAITFIHIGLKPIQEAKKRKLTPDTITVKNDKLLYTHANTSQELSFGDIEKILFLQRKKDYGILIKNNQKKIYMPFFTKESYQKLLSYSNLQNIMHS
;
A
#
# COMPACT_ATOMS: atom_id res chain seq x y z
N MET A 1 -8.74 0.04 22.06
CA MET A 1 -8.51 1.18 21.14
C MET A 1 -8.24 0.61 19.76
N ASN A 2 -8.83 1.19 18.71
CA ASN A 2 -8.61 0.77 17.33
C ASN A 2 -7.83 1.87 16.60
N ILE A 3 -6.72 1.49 15.96
CA ILE A 3 -5.91 2.34 15.09
C ILE A 3 -6.03 1.74 13.71
N GLU A 4 -6.49 2.52 12.75
CA GLU A 4 -6.66 2.06 11.37
C GLU A 4 -5.50 2.55 10.51
N THR A 5 -5.24 1.83 9.41
CA THR A 5 -4.31 2.28 8.39
C THR A 5 -4.83 3.53 7.71
N GLU A 6 -3.91 4.45 7.41
CA GLU A 6 -4.26 5.68 6.69
C GLU A 6 -3.26 5.91 5.55
N ILE A 7 -3.79 5.86 4.33
CA ILE A 7 -3.00 6.14 3.14
C ILE A 7 -2.83 7.66 3.01
N THR A 8 -1.62 8.15 3.22
CA THR A 8 -1.27 9.57 3.12
C THR A 8 -1.66 10.16 1.77
N LEU A 9 -2.11 11.42 1.79
CA LEU A 9 -2.50 12.17 0.59
C LEU A 9 -1.37 12.25 -0.44
N SER A 10 -0.11 12.31 0.01
CA SER A 10 1.07 12.35 -0.87
C SER A 10 1.26 11.05 -1.65
N LEU A 11 1.09 9.90 -1.00
CA LEU A 11 1.15 8.60 -1.66
C LEU A 11 -0.02 8.42 -2.63
N GLN A 12 -1.24 8.82 -2.25
CA GLN A 12 -2.41 8.78 -3.14
C GLN A 12 -2.20 9.63 -4.41
N LYS A 13 -1.72 10.88 -4.25
CA LYS A 13 -1.42 11.78 -5.38
C LYS A 13 -0.35 11.18 -6.31
N LYS A 14 0.69 10.57 -5.74
CA LYS A 14 1.77 9.93 -6.51
C LYS A 14 1.28 8.72 -7.30
N LEU A 15 0.50 7.84 -6.67
CA LEU A 15 -0.11 6.68 -7.33
C LEU A 15 -1.08 7.12 -8.44
N ARG A 16 -1.89 8.16 -8.19
CA ARG A 16 -2.81 8.71 -9.20
C ARG A 16 -2.08 9.31 -10.40
N LYS A 17 -1.03 10.12 -10.17
CA LYS A 17 -0.24 10.71 -11.26
C LYS A 17 0.44 9.63 -12.11
N ARG A 18 1.05 8.64 -11.46
CA ARG A 18 1.69 7.52 -12.17
C ARG A 18 0.67 6.69 -12.95
N GLY A 19 -0.47 6.38 -12.31
CA GLY A 19 -1.54 5.63 -12.96
C GLY A 19 -2.10 6.36 -14.16
N PHE A 20 -2.41 7.65 -14.02
CA PHE A 20 -2.85 8.50 -15.10
C PHE A 20 -1.85 8.52 -16.25
N PHE A 21 -0.55 8.71 -15.98
CA PHE A 21 0.47 8.73 -17.03
C PHE A 21 0.48 7.44 -17.87
N PHE A 22 0.50 6.27 -17.24
CA PHE A 22 0.52 4.99 -17.96
C PHE A 22 -0.81 4.68 -18.66
N THR A 23 -1.95 4.97 -18.03
CA THR A 23 -3.26 4.80 -18.66
C THR A 23 -3.42 5.72 -19.87
N SER A 24 -3.03 6.99 -19.76
CA SER A 24 -3.04 7.94 -20.87
C SER A 24 -2.11 7.53 -21.99
N LEU A 25 -0.92 7.01 -21.68
CA LEU A 25 0.02 6.53 -22.68
C LEU A 25 -0.55 5.32 -23.46
N GLY A 26 -1.18 4.36 -22.76
CA GLY A 26 -1.84 3.24 -23.42
C GLY A 26 -3.05 3.67 -24.26
N ALA A 27 -3.88 4.59 -23.76
CA ALA A 27 -4.98 5.15 -24.53
C ALA A 27 -4.49 5.92 -25.76
N PHE A 28 -3.38 6.64 -25.64
CA PHE A 28 -2.73 7.32 -26.76
C PHE A 28 -2.26 6.32 -27.82
N PHE A 29 -1.66 5.19 -27.44
CA PHE A 29 -1.28 4.16 -28.41
C PHE A 29 -2.48 3.58 -29.17
N LEU A 30 -3.61 3.34 -28.51
CA LEU A 30 -4.83 2.88 -29.19
C LEU A 30 -5.37 3.96 -30.14
N PHE A 31 -5.46 5.20 -29.67
CA PHE A 31 -5.97 6.30 -30.47
C PHE A 31 -5.08 6.55 -31.69
N PHE A 32 -3.76 6.63 -31.49
CA PHE A 32 -2.79 6.85 -32.56
C PHE A 32 -2.80 5.70 -33.56
N GLY A 33 -2.79 4.45 -33.07
CA GLY A 33 -2.84 3.27 -33.93
C GLY A 33 -4.11 3.20 -34.77
N ALA A 34 -5.26 3.55 -34.20
CA ALA A 34 -6.53 3.51 -34.91
C ALA A 34 -6.74 4.66 -35.91
N THR A 35 -6.09 5.81 -35.71
CA THR A 35 -6.36 7.02 -36.51
C THR A 35 -5.28 7.37 -37.53
N PHE A 36 -4.01 7.03 -37.26
CA PHE A 36 -2.88 7.47 -38.09
C PHE A 36 -2.14 6.33 -38.80
N LEU A 37 -2.30 5.07 -38.38
CA LEU A 37 -1.65 3.96 -39.07
C LEU A 37 -2.47 3.50 -40.26
N SER A 38 -1.79 3.19 -41.37
CA SER A 38 -2.41 2.60 -42.54
C SER A 38 -2.82 1.14 -42.26
N VAL A 39 -3.74 0.61 -43.06
CA VAL A 39 -4.24 -0.77 -42.92
C VAL A 39 -3.09 -1.78 -43.01
N GLN A 40 -2.16 -1.61 -43.94
CA GLN A 40 -1.00 -2.49 -44.10
C GLN A 40 -0.11 -2.53 -42.84
N THR A 41 0.16 -1.37 -42.23
CA THR A 41 0.94 -1.34 -40.98
C THR A 41 0.16 -1.96 -39.82
N LEU A 42 -1.16 -1.82 -39.81
CA LEU A 42 -2.03 -2.42 -38.80
C LEU A 42 -2.10 -3.96 -38.91
N GLU A 43 -2.06 -4.51 -40.13
CA GLU A 43 -2.04 -5.95 -40.35
C GLU A 43 -0.76 -6.60 -39.78
N GLU A 44 0.39 -5.95 -39.96
CA GLU A 44 1.68 -6.48 -39.46
C GLU A 44 1.91 -6.20 -37.97
N TRP A 45 1.57 -4.99 -37.50
CA TRP A 45 1.96 -4.51 -36.16
C TRP A 45 0.80 -4.23 -35.21
N GLY A 46 -0.45 -4.31 -35.68
CA GLY A 46 -1.63 -3.94 -34.89
C GLY A 46 -1.77 -4.72 -33.60
N ILE A 47 -1.46 -6.03 -33.63
CA ILE A 47 -1.51 -6.87 -32.43
C ILE A 47 -0.49 -6.43 -31.36
N TRP A 48 0.71 -6.04 -31.78
CA TRP A 48 1.76 -5.57 -30.87
C TRP A 48 1.40 -4.19 -30.28
N PHE A 49 0.81 -3.31 -31.07
CA PHE A 49 0.28 -2.02 -30.60
C PHE A 49 -0.84 -2.23 -29.57
N PHE A 50 -1.78 -3.11 -29.87
CA PHE A 50 -2.91 -3.42 -29.00
C PHE A 50 -2.45 -4.02 -27.66
N LEU A 51 -1.55 -5.01 -27.70
CA LEU A 51 -0.99 -5.63 -26.49
C LEU A 51 -0.20 -4.62 -25.65
N SER A 52 0.61 -3.77 -26.30
CA SER A 52 1.37 -2.72 -25.62
C SER A 52 0.44 -1.73 -24.92
N ALA A 53 -0.62 -1.29 -25.60
CA ALA A 53 -1.60 -0.40 -25.02
C ALA A 53 -2.34 -1.00 -23.81
N ILE A 54 -2.81 -2.25 -23.92
CA ILE A 54 -3.43 -2.96 -22.81
C ILE A 54 -2.46 -3.08 -21.63
N THR A 55 -1.19 -3.40 -21.90
CA THR A 55 -0.16 -3.52 -20.87
C THR A 55 0.03 -2.20 -20.12
N PHE A 56 0.12 -1.08 -20.84
CA PHE A 56 0.22 0.24 -20.23
C PHE A 56 -1.02 0.61 -19.41
N ILE A 57 -2.21 0.36 -19.94
CA ILE A 57 -3.48 0.60 -19.22
C ILE A 57 -3.52 -0.23 -17.94
N HIS A 58 -3.18 -1.52 -18.01
CA HIS A 58 -3.17 -2.42 -16.87
C HIS A 58 -2.17 -1.98 -15.79
N ILE A 59 -0.93 -1.64 -16.18
CA ILE A 59 0.10 -1.11 -15.28
C ILE A 59 -0.35 0.20 -14.63
N GLY A 60 -1.07 1.05 -15.35
CA GLY A 60 -1.61 2.31 -14.84
C GLY A 60 -2.74 2.12 -13.83
N LEU A 61 -3.64 1.17 -14.06
CA LEU A 61 -4.82 0.93 -13.23
C LEU A 61 -4.52 0.15 -11.94
N LYS A 62 -3.60 -0.83 -11.99
CA LYS A 62 -3.24 -1.67 -10.83
C LYS A 62 -2.99 -0.89 -9.53
N PRO A 63 -2.12 0.15 -9.48
CA PRO A 63 -1.88 0.91 -8.25
C PRO A 63 -3.11 1.67 -7.73
N ILE A 64 -4.02 2.09 -8.62
CA ILE A 64 -5.26 2.79 -8.24
C ILE A 64 -6.23 1.78 -7.60
N GLN A 65 -6.34 0.59 -8.18
CA GLN A 65 -7.17 -0.50 -7.65
C GLN A 65 -6.67 -0.97 -6.28
N GLU A 66 -5.36 -1.15 -6.10
CA GLU A 66 -4.75 -1.52 -4.82
C GLU A 66 -5.00 -0.46 -3.74
N ALA A 67 -4.86 0.84 -4.07
CA ALA A 67 -5.17 1.92 -3.15
C ALA A 67 -6.66 1.97 -2.77
N LYS A 68 -7.57 1.72 -3.73
CA LYS A 68 -9.01 1.64 -3.46
C LYS A 68 -9.36 0.46 -2.56
N LYS A 69 -8.80 -0.72 -2.82
CA LYS A 69 -9.00 -1.92 -1.99
C LYS A 69 -8.61 -1.65 -0.54
N ARG A 70 -7.44 -1.05 -0.31
CA ARG A 70 -6.97 -0.71 1.04
C ARG A 70 -7.82 0.33 1.77
N LYS A 71 -8.50 1.23 1.05
CA LYS A 71 -9.49 2.14 1.65
C LYS A 71 -10.78 1.42 2.07
N LEU A 72 -11.19 0.40 1.33
CA LEU A 72 -12.42 -0.36 1.61
C LEU A 72 -12.22 -1.41 2.70
N THR A 73 -11.02 -1.99 2.78
CA THR A 73 -10.63 -2.95 3.81
C THR A 73 -9.34 -2.47 4.48
N PRO A 74 -9.41 -1.47 5.38
CA PRO A 74 -8.23 -0.96 6.07
C PRO A 74 -7.70 -2.03 7.02
N ASP A 75 -6.37 -2.14 7.09
CA ASP A 75 -5.73 -2.93 8.13
C ASP A 75 -5.90 -2.19 9.47
N THR A 76 -6.11 -2.93 10.55
CA THR A 76 -6.39 -2.37 11.87
C THR A 76 -5.47 -2.94 12.93
N ILE A 77 -5.06 -2.09 13.87
CA ILE A 77 -4.39 -2.47 15.11
C ILE A 77 -5.37 -2.23 16.24
N THR A 78 -5.76 -3.30 16.93
CA THR A 78 -6.64 -3.26 18.08
C THR A 78 -5.84 -3.60 19.34
N VAL A 79 -5.85 -2.71 20.32
CA VAL A 79 -5.26 -2.97 21.63
C VAL A 79 -6.36 -3.40 22.60
N LYS A 80 -6.24 -4.61 23.16
CA LYS A 80 -7.15 -5.22 24.15
C LYS A 80 -6.38 -6.08 25.15
N ASN A 81 -6.70 -5.95 26.44
CA ASN A 81 -6.28 -6.87 27.51
C ASN A 81 -4.79 -7.27 27.42
N ASP A 82 -3.90 -6.29 27.34
CA ASP A 82 -2.44 -6.49 27.28
C ASP A 82 -1.89 -7.16 26.01
N LYS A 83 -2.72 -7.21 24.97
CA LYS A 83 -2.37 -7.73 23.65
C LYS A 83 -2.59 -6.69 22.55
N LEU A 84 -1.78 -6.83 21.52
CA LEU A 84 -1.88 -6.14 20.24
C LEU A 84 -2.41 -7.11 19.20
N LEU A 85 -3.59 -6.83 18.65
CA LEU A 85 -4.19 -7.57 17.56
C LEU A 85 -4.00 -6.78 16.27
N TYR A 86 -3.27 -7.33 15.32
CA TYR A 86 -3.13 -6.79 13.96
C TYR A 86 -4.00 -7.58 13.00
N THR A 87 -4.93 -6.92 12.32
CA THR A 87 -5.82 -7.53 11.34
C THR A 87 -5.46 -7.05 9.94
N HIS A 88 -5.08 -7.97 9.06
CA HIS A 88 -4.77 -7.73 7.64
C HIS A 88 -5.60 -8.65 6.75
N ALA A 89 -6.46 -8.08 5.91
CA ALA A 89 -7.20 -8.81 4.86
C ALA A 89 -7.82 -10.16 5.33
N ASN A 90 -8.49 -10.16 6.49
CA ASN A 90 -9.12 -11.31 7.18
C ASN A 90 -8.18 -12.27 7.93
N THR A 91 -6.88 -11.99 7.99
CA THR A 91 -5.95 -12.67 8.90
C THR A 91 -5.68 -11.80 10.11
N SER A 92 -5.79 -12.37 11.30
CA SER A 92 -5.50 -11.69 12.55
C SER A 92 -4.24 -12.29 13.18
N GLN A 93 -3.32 -11.43 13.59
CA GLN A 93 -2.13 -11.80 14.33
C GLN A 93 -2.19 -11.16 15.72
N GLU A 94 -2.11 -11.99 16.75
CA GLU A 94 -2.00 -11.53 18.14
C GLU A 94 -0.54 -11.46 18.56
N LEU A 95 -0.19 -10.40 19.28
CA LEU A 95 1.06 -10.26 20.01
C LEU A 95 0.79 -9.85 21.43
N SER A 96 1.35 -10.59 22.39
CA SER A 96 1.40 -10.14 23.78
C SER A 96 2.42 -9.01 23.90
N PHE A 97 2.15 -8.01 24.73
CA PHE A 97 3.12 -6.93 24.97
C PHE A 97 4.44 -7.45 25.56
N GLY A 98 4.40 -8.51 26.37
CA GLY A 98 5.60 -9.15 26.91
C GLY A 98 6.55 -9.73 25.85
N ASP A 99 6.04 -10.03 24.64
CA ASP A 99 6.87 -10.56 23.56
C ASP A 99 7.42 -9.47 22.64
N ILE A 100 7.05 -8.20 22.87
CA ILE A 100 7.48 -7.07 22.04
C ILE A 100 8.81 -6.55 22.58
N GLU A 101 9.88 -6.74 21.82
CA GLU A 101 11.19 -6.16 22.12
C GLU A 101 11.26 -4.69 21.68
N LYS A 102 10.69 -4.37 20.52
CA LYS A 102 10.87 -3.05 19.92
C LYS A 102 9.76 -2.68 18.95
N ILE A 103 9.37 -1.41 18.97
CA ILE A 103 8.42 -0.83 18.02
C ILE A 103 9.09 0.35 17.30
N LEU A 104 9.21 0.24 15.97
CA LEU A 104 9.88 1.23 15.13
C LEU A 104 8.92 1.77 14.08
N PHE A 105 8.92 3.09 13.87
CA PHE A 105 8.33 3.67 12.68
C PHE A 105 9.34 3.69 11.54
N LEU A 106 8.99 3.05 10.41
CA LEU A 106 9.79 3.06 9.20
C LEU A 106 9.17 4.01 8.18
N GLN A 107 9.98 4.92 7.64
CA GLN A 107 9.58 5.80 6.54
C GLN A 107 10.61 5.69 5.41
N ARG A 108 10.21 5.10 4.28
CA ARG A 108 11.02 4.96 3.06
C ARG A 108 10.37 5.75 1.91
N LYS A 109 11.13 6.03 0.85
CA LYS A 109 10.66 6.82 -0.32
C LYS A 109 9.38 6.29 -1.00
N LYS A 110 9.07 5.00 -0.83
CA LYS A 110 7.93 4.32 -1.48
C LYS A 110 6.96 3.68 -0.49
N ASP A 111 7.30 3.63 0.79
CA ASP A 111 6.51 2.88 1.78
C ASP A 111 6.77 3.41 3.19
N TYR A 112 5.80 3.25 4.07
CA TYR A 112 5.91 3.63 5.47
C TYR A 112 5.03 2.73 6.32
N GLY A 113 5.36 2.58 7.60
CA GLY A 113 4.58 1.74 8.50
C GLY A 113 5.24 1.53 9.84
N ILE A 114 4.64 0.67 10.64
CA ILE A 114 5.11 0.28 11.96
C ILE A 114 5.75 -1.11 11.85
N LEU A 115 6.98 -1.24 12.34
CA LEU A 115 7.67 -2.51 12.49
C LEU A 115 7.67 -2.89 13.98
N ILE A 116 7.08 -4.03 14.31
CA ILE A 116 7.20 -4.64 15.63
C ILE A 116 8.22 -5.78 15.54
N LYS A 117 9.22 -5.74 16.42
CA LYS A 117 10.17 -6.82 16.63
C LYS A 117 9.79 -7.59 17.89
N ASN A 118 9.67 -8.90 17.74
CA ASN A 118 9.52 -9.88 18.81
C ASN A 118 10.73 -10.84 18.74
N ASN A 119 11.09 -11.46 19.86
CA ASN A 119 12.11 -12.50 19.98
C ASN A 119 12.13 -13.51 18.81
N GLN A 120 10.95 -13.86 18.27
CA GLN A 120 10.83 -14.86 17.20
C GLN A 120 10.83 -14.28 15.77
N LYS A 121 10.31 -13.07 15.57
CA LYS A 121 10.08 -12.52 14.22
C LYS A 121 9.89 -11.00 14.19
N LYS A 122 10.04 -10.43 12.99
CA LYS A 122 9.71 -9.04 12.66
C LYS A 122 8.37 -9.00 11.94
N ILE A 123 7.44 -8.20 12.45
CA ILE A 123 6.11 -8.00 11.86
C ILE A 123 6.06 -6.58 11.33
N TYR A 124 5.92 -6.46 10.01
CA TYR A 124 5.78 -5.16 9.35
C TYR A 124 4.32 -4.88 9.04
N MET A 125 3.83 -3.77 9.57
CA MET A 125 2.47 -3.27 9.40
C MET A 125 2.54 -2.01 8.53
N PRO A 126 2.31 -2.13 7.21
CA PRO A 126 2.44 -1.01 6.28
C PRO A 126 1.28 -0.01 6.43
N PHE A 127 1.50 1.21 5.94
CA PHE A 127 0.51 2.30 5.84
C PHE A 127 -0.06 2.84 7.15
N PHE A 128 0.50 2.47 8.30
CA PHE A 128 0.26 3.18 9.55
C PHE A 128 1.08 4.47 9.59
N THR A 129 0.45 5.60 9.88
CA THR A 129 1.11 6.91 9.86
C THR A 129 1.97 7.10 11.11
N LYS A 130 2.81 8.15 11.10
CA LYS A 130 3.56 8.56 12.30
C LYS A 130 2.61 8.89 13.46
N GLU A 131 1.43 9.43 13.17
CA GLU A 131 0.39 9.69 14.16
C GLU A 131 -0.18 8.37 14.72
N SER A 132 -0.47 7.38 13.87
CA SER A 132 -0.87 6.04 14.31
C SER A 132 0.19 5.42 15.23
N TYR A 133 1.48 5.58 14.91
CA TYR A 133 2.59 5.12 15.75
C TYR A 133 2.63 5.85 17.10
N GLN A 134 2.49 7.18 17.12
CA GLN A 134 2.46 7.94 18.37
C GLN A 134 1.25 7.57 19.23
N LYS A 135 0.08 7.38 18.62
CA LYS A 135 -1.12 6.87 19.29
C LYS A 135 -0.87 5.49 19.92
N LEU A 136 -0.23 4.59 19.18
CA LEU A 136 0.16 3.28 19.69
C LEU A 136 1.10 3.40 20.91
N LEU A 137 2.13 4.24 20.83
CA LEU A 137 3.11 4.44 21.91
C LEU A 137 2.53 5.15 23.14
N SER A 138 1.47 5.92 22.99
CA SER A 138 0.80 6.58 24.13
C SER A 138 0.14 5.59 25.10
N TYR A 139 0.05 4.31 24.72
CA TYR A 139 -0.47 3.27 25.59
C TYR A 139 0.53 2.93 26.70
N SER A 140 0.09 3.02 27.97
CA SER A 140 0.93 2.95 29.18
C SER A 140 1.87 1.74 29.22
N ASN A 141 1.43 0.58 28.74
CA ASN A 141 2.22 -0.66 28.80
C ASN A 141 3.30 -0.73 27.71
N LEU A 142 3.18 0.07 26.63
CA LEU A 142 4.17 0.16 25.56
C LEU A 142 5.25 1.22 25.82
N GLN A 143 4.99 2.20 26.69
CA GLN A 143 5.98 3.20 27.09
C GLN A 143 7.17 2.59 27.84
N ASN A 144 6.91 1.58 28.67
CA ASN A 144 7.95 0.89 29.45
C ASN A 144 8.94 0.12 28.56
N ILE A 145 8.47 -0.38 27.40
CA ILE A 145 9.28 -1.18 26.44
C ILE A 145 10.30 -0.30 25.68
N MET A 146 10.10 1.03 25.62
CA MET A 146 11.05 1.92 24.95
C MET A 146 12.19 2.43 25.85
N HIS A 147 12.04 2.29 27.17
CA HIS A 147 13.04 2.75 28.16
C HIS A 147 13.89 1.63 28.76
N SER A 148 13.62 0.37 28.39
CA SER A 148 14.47 -0.80 28.65
C SER A 148 15.41 -1.08 27.48
#